data_AF-A0A3B6VCS7-F1
#
_entry.id   AF-A0A3B6VCS7-F1
#
_cell.length_a   1.000
_cell.length_b   1.000
_cell.length_c   1.000
_cell.angle_alpha   90.00
_cell.angle_beta   90.00
_cell.angle_gamma   90.00
#
_symmetry.space_group_name_H-M   'P 1'
#
loop_
_entity.id
_entity.type
_entity.pdbx_description
1 polymer ?
#
loop_
_entity_poly.entity_id
_entity_poly.type
_entity_poly.pdbx_seq_one_letter_code
_entity_poly.pdbx_strand_id
1 'polypeptide(L)'
;MSNDKKTKKVKNTKYFRKSPPIQLDTGFVSLERFMAINEYDDGSFSREYNCDIINRKGRDAVIIVPYTYIDNQIHVLMISTFRPVVYYREKVMTGKRPEEIDEHTMNFLEFPAGMLEEDEINEKNPNQGIKKCAKRELEEETGYSVDLKKINVLGHKYYSSSGIITERINIATCDITGLTPKKEIQTDGSVMEETIESFFVPFDKAMRWCKEGVIKNAGTEIGLHRLYFSILYEHQKNHNLILQKRLHTLLNEINSLKKSAEHYNKLIREFKATVSHELRHPFTEIMGYINLLKKNNMPEEKREEFFNIVSRSIKKLYDTNNNLIQIALKDDESSKYVSEFNIKEELDIIIDGYKFIYPKNINIEMNIEKNCTTLIGYHERFRLIMEGIISNAFKFTKSGTISINVRPLDTIEKKELDFSPDLFNYHTMKNIIPNEIEIIVKDTGKGIKPSKLKKVFIPFYQADSRFEREYGGMGIGLSVVKDLLDTMQGTINIDSSEGAGTIVKLRMPFGIPSKN
;
A
#
# COMPACT_ATOMS: atom_id res chain seq x y z
N MET A 1 48.00 -22.94 33.73
CA MET A 1 47.48 -22.47 35.03
C MET A 1 47.10 -21.01 34.88
N SER A 2 45.82 -20.72 34.59
CA SER A 2 45.32 -19.35 34.52
C SER A 2 45.18 -18.82 35.95
N ASN A 3 45.99 -17.82 36.29
CA ASN A 3 45.80 -17.04 37.51
C ASN A 3 44.55 -16.18 37.29
N ASP A 4 43.38 -16.70 37.67
CA ASP A 4 42.17 -15.90 37.84
C ASP A 4 42.44 -14.89 38.96
N LYS A 5 42.95 -13.71 38.59
CA LYS A 5 42.96 -12.55 39.47
C LYS A 5 41.50 -12.21 39.75
N LYS A 6 40.97 -12.68 40.89
CA LYS A 6 39.73 -12.16 41.46
C LYS A 6 39.87 -10.65 41.57
N THR A 7 39.21 -9.93 40.66
CA THR A 7 39.14 -8.47 40.65
C THR A 7 38.34 -8.02 41.86
N LYS A 8 39.03 -7.55 42.90
CA LYS A 8 38.40 -6.93 44.08
C LYS A 8 37.59 -5.72 43.64
N LYS A 9 36.31 -5.63 44.02
CA LYS A 9 35.48 -4.47 43.69
C LYS A 9 35.56 -3.46 44.83
N VAL A 10 35.78 -2.19 44.48
CA VAL A 10 35.79 -1.11 45.48
C VAL A 10 34.38 -0.94 46.02
N LYS A 11 34.23 -1.09 47.33
CA LYS A 11 32.99 -0.91 48.10
C LYS A 11 32.83 0.54 48.56
N ASN A 12 33.90 1.18 49.02
CA ASN A 12 33.89 2.58 49.46
C ASN A 12 35.28 3.22 49.33
N THR A 13 35.37 4.55 49.32
CA THR A 13 36.65 5.29 49.33
C THR A 13 36.63 6.32 50.46
N LYS A 14 37.63 6.27 51.35
CA LYS A 14 37.78 7.24 52.45
C LYS A 14 38.87 8.25 52.10
N TYR A 15 38.62 9.52 52.39
CA TYR A 15 39.52 10.63 52.11
C TYR A 15 40.06 11.22 53.41
N PHE A 16 41.35 11.50 53.46
CA PHE A 16 42.04 12.13 54.60
C PHE A 16 42.80 13.37 54.12
N ARG A 17 42.66 14.50 54.83
CA ARG A 17 43.52 15.69 54.63
C ARG A 17 44.86 15.46 55.32
N LYS A 18 45.93 15.21 54.57
CA LYS A 18 47.28 15.03 55.17
C LYS A 18 48.50 15.42 54.30
N SER A 19 48.36 16.25 53.27
CA SER A 19 49.51 16.82 52.53
C SER A 19 49.65 18.33 52.76
N PRO A 20 50.87 18.92 52.65
CA PRO A 20 51.03 20.37 52.68
C PRO A 20 50.19 20.99 51.55
N PRO A 21 49.50 22.12 51.80
CA PRO A 21 48.53 22.66 50.85
C PRO A 21 49.24 23.15 49.58
N ILE A 22 48.91 22.56 48.43
CA ILE A 22 49.01 23.27 47.15
C ILE A 22 47.70 24.04 47.03
N GLN A 23 47.67 25.26 47.56
CA GLN A 23 46.55 26.17 47.37
C GLN A 23 46.80 26.93 46.07
N LEU A 24 46.27 26.40 44.96
CA LEU A 24 46.13 27.16 43.73
C LEU A 24 44.66 27.54 43.62
N ASP A 25 44.34 28.79 43.96
CA ASP A 25 43.01 29.38 43.78
C ASP A 25 43.16 30.62 42.91
N THR A 26 42.77 30.49 41.64
CA THR A 26 42.83 31.58 40.67
C THR A 26 41.51 32.36 40.58
N GLY A 27 40.52 32.05 41.42
CA GLY A 27 39.14 32.52 41.30
C GLY A 27 38.27 31.73 40.31
N PHE A 28 38.88 31.08 39.31
CA PHE A 28 38.22 30.21 38.31
C PHE A 28 38.43 28.72 38.59
N VAL A 29 39.61 28.33 39.10
CA VAL A 29 39.98 26.96 39.44
C VAL A 29 40.58 26.93 40.84
N SER A 30 40.11 26.04 41.70
CA SER A 30 40.75 25.64 42.95
C SER A 30 41.23 24.18 42.88
N LEU A 31 42.37 23.89 43.47
CA LEU A 31 42.95 22.56 43.54
C LEU A 31 43.09 22.15 45.02
N GLU A 32 42.54 21.00 45.41
CA GLU A 32 42.68 20.42 46.75
C GLU A 32 43.25 18.99 46.67
N ARG A 33 44.42 18.73 47.27
CA ARG A 33 45.01 17.39 47.32
C ARG A 33 44.60 16.63 48.59
N PHE A 34 44.11 15.41 48.43
CA PHE A 34 43.73 14.46 49.48
C PHE A 34 44.59 13.19 49.42
N MET A 35 44.69 12.46 50.52
CA MET A 35 45.06 11.05 50.49
C MET A 35 43.80 10.20 50.56
N ALA A 36 43.66 9.25 49.66
CA ALA A 36 42.53 8.34 49.57
C ALA A 36 42.96 6.90 49.87
N ILE A 37 42.03 6.12 50.43
CA ILE A 37 42.15 4.67 50.59
C ILE A 37 40.83 4.00 50.16
N ASN A 38 40.92 2.97 49.33
CA ASN A 38 39.76 2.20 48.89
C ASN A 38 39.49 1.07 49.88
N GLU A 39 38.25 0.90 50.32
CA GLU A 39 37.73 -0.31 50.97
C GLU A 39 37.15 -1.22 49.88
N TYR A 40 37.56 -2.48 49.85
CA TYR A 40 37.08 -3.49 48.91
C TYR A 40 35.89 -4.26 49.51
N ASP A 41 35.12 -4.92 48.65
CA ASP A 41 33.98 -5.76 49.00
C ASP A 41 34.33 -6.95 49.92
N ASP A 42 35.58 -7.42 49.87
CA ASP A 42 36.14 -8.43 50.77
C ASP A 42 36.57 -7.89 52.15
N GLY A 43 36.36 -6.59 52.41
CA GLY A 43 36.75 -5.92 53.65
C GLY A 43 38.22 -5.50 53.74
N SER A 44 39.03 -5.76 52.71
CA SER A 44 40.41 -5.29 52.64
C SER A 44 40.52 -3.83 52.17
N PHE A 45 41.67 -3.19 52.41
CA PHE A 45 41.91 -1.81 52.00
C PHE A 45 43.06 -1.70 50.98
N SER A 46 43.05 -0.68 50.12
CA SER A 46 44.18 -0.37 49.23
C SER A 46 45.34 0.25 50.00
N ARG A 47 46.49 0.43 49.33
CA ARG A 47 47.51 1.38 49.80
C ARG A 47 46.93 2.79 49.74
N GLU A 48 47.42 3.68 50.60
CA GLU A 48 47.13 5.11 50.50
C GLU A 48 47.67 5.66 49.16
N TYR A 49 46.87 6.49 48.50
CA TYR A 49 47.26 7.15 47.25
C TYR A 49 46.80 8.60 47.26
N ASN A 50 47.57 9.47 46.60
CA ASN A 50 47.19 10.87 46.46
C ASN A 50 46.06 11.01 45.43
N CYS A 51 45.09 11.85 45.75
CA CYS A 51 43.97 12.22 44.89
C CYS A 51 43.89 13.74 44.88
N ASP A 52 44.08 14.34 43.71
CA ASP A 52 43.85 15.76 43.51
C ASP A 52 42.37 15.99 43.23
N ILE A 53 41.78 17.05 43.78
CA ILE A 53 40.43 17.52 43.46
C ILE A 53 40.60 18.88 42.81
N ILE A 54 40.41 18.94 41.49
CA ILE A 54 40.30 20.19 40.76
C ILE A 54 38.83 20.60 40.78
N ASN A 55 38.55 21.71 41.45
CA ASN A 55 37.23 22.32 41.54
C ASN A 55 37.23 23.61 40.71
N ARG A 56 36.46 23.64 39.63
CA ARG A 56 36.29 24.85 38.82
C ARG A 56 34.99 25.54 39.21
N LYS A 57 35.01 26.86 39.46
CA LYS A 57 33.79 27.66 39.45
C LYS A 57 33.40 27.87 37.98
N GLY A 58 32.80 26.85 37.37
CA GLY A 58 32.69 26.79 35.91
C GLY A 58 31.39 26.18 35.42
N ARG A 59 30.63 27.02 34.74
CA ARG A 59 29.33 26.86 34.09
C ARG A 59 29.33 25.74 33.03
N ASP A 60 28.17 25.10 32.78
CA ASP A 60 28.05 24.06 31.75
C ASP A 60 28.48 24.61 30.37
N ALA A 61 29.20 23.81 29.59
CA ALA A 61 29.60 24.19 28.23
C ALA A 61 28.57 23.72 27.19
N VAL A 62 28.57 24.36 26.03
CA VAL A 62 27.74 24.00 24.88
C VAL A 62 28.62 23.82 23.65
N ILE A 63 28.48 22.68 22.98
CA ILE A 63 29.05 22.42 21.66
C ILE A 63 27.92 22.47 20.64
N ILE A 64 28.08 23.25 19.58
CA ILE A 64 27.15 23.29 18.44
C ILE A 64 27.74 22.49 17.27
N VAL A 65 26.97 21.53 16.75
CA VAL A 65 27.34 20.71 15.58
C VAL A 65 26.58 21.22 14.36
N PRO A 66 27.08 22.23 13.64
CA PRO A 66 26.49 22.73 12.41
C PRO A 66 26.67 21.73 11.25
N TYR A 67 25.64 21.53 10.45
CA TYR A 67 25.71 20.70 9.24
C TYR A 67 24.92 21.29 8.07
N THR A 68 25.27 20.87 6.87
CA THR A 68 24.61 21.26 5.63
C THR A 68 24.46 20.08 4.67
N TYR A 69 23.50 20.15 3.75
CA TYR A 69 23.39 19.22 2.64
C TYR A 69 24.05 19.80 1.39
N ILE A 70 25.09 19.12 0.90
CA ILE A 70 25.74 19.38 -0.39
C ILE A 70 25.60 18.10 -1.21
N ASP A 71 25.03 18.19 -2.41
CA ASP A 71 24.74 17.04 -3.28
C ASP A 71 24.02 15.88 -2.56
N ASN A 72 23.05 16.24 -1.72
CA ASN A 72 22.28 15.29 -0.92
C ASN A 72 23.10 14.48 0.11
N GLN A 73 24.32 14.93 0.41
CA GLN A 73 25.20 14.38 1.44
C GLN A 73 25.42 15.39 2.58
N ILE A 74 25.40 14.89 3.81
CA ILE A 74 25.63 15.71 5.00
C ILE A 74 27.11 16.07 5.07
N HIS A 75 27.38 17.36 5.21
CA HIS A 75 28.68 17.92 5.52
C HIS A 75 28.58 18.63 6.86
N VAL A 76 29.52 18.39 7.76
CA VAL A 76 29.63 19.12 9.02
C VAL A 76 30.59 20.29 8.86
N LEU A 77 30.28 21.42 9.46
CA LEU A 77 31.18 22.55 9.52
C LEU A 77 32.06 22.37 10.77
N MET A 78 33.35 22.18 10.55
CA MET A 78 34.35 22.04 11.59
C MET A 78 35.23 23.27 11.63
N ILE A 79 35.90 23.48 12.76
CA ILE A 79 36.92 24.50 12.93
C ILE A 79 38.28 23.85 13.24
N SER A 80 39.36 24.52 12.85
CA SER A 80 40.71 24.22 13.31
C SER A 80 41.11 25.26 14.34
N THR A 81 41.48 24.83 15.55
CA THR A 81 41.89 25.72 16.65
C THR A 81 43.29 25.37 17.14
N PHE A 82 44.03 26.37 17.61
CA PHE A 82 45.30 26.15 18.27
C PHE A 82 45.08 25.89 19.76
N ARG A 83 45.61 24.78 20.30
CA ARG A 83 45.63 24.53 21.74
C ARG A 83 47.07 24.33 22.23
N PRO A 84 47.56 25.16 23.17
CA PRO A 84 48.88 24.94 23.76
C PRO A 84 48.88 23.65 24.60
N VAL A 85 50.00 22.93 24.55
CA VAL A 85 50.12 21.60 25.17
C VAL A 85 50.17 21.73 26.70
N VAL A 86 49.03 21.59 27.35
CA VAL A 86 48.95 21.35 28.81
C VAL A 86 48.56 19.89 29.01
N TYR A 87 49.57 19.01 28.93
CA TYR A 87 49.59 17.59 29.33
C TYR A 87 48.33 16.74 29.00
N TYR A 88 48.38 15.97 27.90
CA TYR A 88 47.37 14.93 27.61
C TYR A 88 47.93 13.50 27.68
N ARG A 89 47.21 12.67 28.46
CA ARG A 89 47.17 11.20 28.57
C ARG A 89 48.42 10.40 28.16
N GLU A 90 49.05 9.79 29.18
CA GLU A 90 50.14 8.79 29.20
C GLU A 90 50.31 7.85 27.99
N LYS A 91 49.25 7.49 27.25
CA LYS A 91 49.35 6.51 26.14
C LYS A 91 50.12 6.99 24.90
N VAL A 92 50.30 8.30 24.71
CA VAL A 92 51.17 8.82 23.63
C VAL A 92 52.61 9.00 24.11
N MET A 93 52.84 9.02 25.43
CA MET A 93 54.12 9.38 26.04
C MET A 93 54.94 8.18 26.54
N THR A 94 54.41 6.96 26.55
CA THR A 94 55.19 5.77 26.91
C THR A 94 56.09 5.34 25.74
N GLY A 95 57.18 6.08 25.52
CA GLY A 95 58.22 5.68 24.57
C GLY A 95 58.99 6.80 23.89
N LYS A 96 58.60 8.06 24.08
CA LYS A 96 59.33 9.22 23.52
C LYS A 96 60.07 9.98 24.61
N ARG A 97 61.30 10.38 24.33
CA ARG A 97 62.05 11.30 25.20
C ARG A 97 61.45 12.71 25.10
N PRO A 98 61.58 13.57 26.13
CA PRO A 98 61.09 14.95 26.09
C PRO A 98 61.58 15.72 24.85
N GLU A 99 62.79 15.42 24.37
CA GLU A 99 63.39 16.02 23.17
C GLU A 99 62.73 15.59 21.83
N GLU A 100 61.89 14.55 21.84
CA GLU A 100 61.23 13.95 20.67
C GLU A 100 59.75 14.37 20.56
N ILE A 101 59.30 15.23 21.48
CA ILE A 101 58.00 15.88 21.41
C ILE A 101 58.14 17.04 20.42
N ASP A 102 57.50 16.90 19.28
CA ASP A 102 57.45 17.96 18.27
C ASP A 102 56.85 19.23 18.88
N GLU A 103 57.65 20.28 19.03
CA GLU A 103 57.28 21.59 19.58
C GLU A 103 56.33 22.37 18.66
N HIS A 104 55.99 21.85 17.48
CA HIS A 104 55.05 22.45 16.55
C HIS A 104 53.60 22.24 17.02
N THR A 105 53.07 23.26 17.69
CA THR A 105 51.68 23.74 17.60
C THR A 105 50.65 22.69 17.16
N MET A 106 50.01 21.99 18.10
CA MET A 106 49.00 20.98 17.76
C MET A 106 47.67 21.66 17.39
N ASN A 107 47.34 21.69 16.09
CA ASN A 107 46.02 22.12 15.62
C ASN A 107 44.97 21.05 15.95
N PHE A 108 43.86 21.45 16.55
CA PHE A 108 42.74 20.58 16.90
C PHE A 108 41.58 20.78 15.93
N LEU A 109 40.99 19.67 15.48
CA LEU A 109 39.73 19.67 14.74
C LEU A 109 38.59 19.67 15.74
N GLU A 110 37.82 20.76 15.79
CA GLU A 110 36.78 20.97 16.78
C GLU A 110 35.46 21.40 16.13
N PHE A 111 34.43 21.50 16.97
CA PHE A 111 33.19 22.21 16.67
C PHE A 111 33.12 23.48 17.51
N PRO A 112 32.35 24.49 17.08
CA PRO A 112 32.21 25.69 17.87
C PRO A 112 31.63 25.42 19.25
N ALA A 113 32.23 26.03 20.26
CA ALA A 113 31.93 25.69 21.64
C ALA A 113 32.35 26.77 22.63
N GLY A 114 31.52 26.98 23.63
CA GLY A 114 31.89 27.82 24.76
C GLY A 114 31.01 27.65 25.97
N MET A 115 31.24 28.51 26.96
CA MET A 115 30.62 28.41 28.27
C MET A 115 29.32 29.18 28.31
N LEU A 116 28.31 28.66 29.03
CA LEU A 116 27.11 29.43 29.31
C LEU A 116 27.45 30.69 30.11
N GLU A 117 26.82 31.81 29.78
CA GLU A 117 26.87 33.07 30.52
C GLU A 117 25.82 33.14 31.65
N GLU A 118 25.88 34.13 32.55
CA GLU A 118 24.97 34.20 33.71
C GLU A 118 23.50 34.34 33.30
N ASP A 119 23.22 35.15 32.30
CA ASP A 119 21.88 35.35 31.77
C ASP A 119 21.35 34.09 31.05
N GLU A 120 22.23 33.29 30.44
CA GLU A 120 21.89 32.04 29.78
C GLU A 120 21.60 30.91 30.79
N ILE A 121 22.33 30.86 31.91
CA ILE A 121 22.08 29.91 33.00
C ILE A 121 20.77 30.22 33.72
N ASN A 122 20.49 31.50 33.93
CA ASN A 122 19.33 31.95 34.67
C ASN A 122 18.03 31.95 33.83
N GLU A 123 18.06 31.43 32.60
CA GLU A 123 16.89 31.24 31.77
C GLU A 123 15.87 30.28 32.40
N LYS A 124 14.58 30.60 32.27
CA LYS A 124 13.48 29.77 32.84
C LYS A 124 13.43 28.39 32.20
N ASN A 125 13.85 28.29 30.94
CA ASN A 125 13.99 27.03 30.22
C ASN A 125 15.48 26.77 29.95
N PRO A 126 16.09 25.75 30.58
CA PRO A 126 17.51 25.45 30.40
C PRO A 126 17.90 25.21 28.92
N ASN A 127 17.00 24.66 28.10
CA ASN A 127 17.27 24.47 26.68
C ASN A 127 17.33 25.79 25.90
N GLN A 128 16.69 26.85 26.40
CA GLN A 128 16.75 28.17 25.79
C GLN A 128 18.12 28.81 26.01
N GLY A 129 18.68 28.70 27.23
CA GLY A 129 20.05 29.11 27.52
C GLY A 129 21.08 28.39 26.64
N ILE A 130 20.97 27.06 26.53
CA ILE A 130 21.83 26.25 25.66
C ILE A 130 21.74 26.70 24.20
N LYS A 131 20.54 27.01 23.69
CA LYS A 131 20.36 27.48 22.31
C LYS A 131 20.96 28.87 22.08
N LYS A 132 20.91 29.76 23.07
CA LYS A 132 21.52 31.11 22.98
C LYS A 132 23.04 30.99 22.88
N CYS A 133 23.65 30.19 23.76
CA CYS A 133 25.09 29.96 23.74
C CYS A 133 25.50 29.31 22.42
N ALA A 134 24.84 28.22 22.02
CA ALA A 134 25.09 27.58 20.71
C ALA A 134 24.99 28.53 19.52
N LYS A 135 24.07 29.51 19.57
CA LYS A 135 23.94 30.53 18.52
C LYS A 135 25.10 31.51 18.57
N ARG A 136 25.47 31.99 19.75
CA ARG A 136 26.57 32.94 19.97
C ARG A 136 27.89 32.34 19.46
N GLU A 137 28.25 31.16 19.93
CA GLU A 137 29.50 30.48 19.54
C GLU A 137 29.55 30.16 18.03
N LEU A 138 28.41 29.77 17.42
CA LEU A 138 28.35 29.57 15.97
C LEU A 138 28.62 30.87 15.21
N GLU A 139 28.03 31.98 15.65
CA GLU A 139 28.18 33.29 15.02
C GLU A 139 29.60 33.85 15.19
N GLU A 140 30.19 33.71 16.38
CA GLU A 140 31.52 34.22 16.73
C GLU A 140 32.63 33.48 15.98
N GLU A 141 32.62 32.15 15.99
CA GLU A 141 33.72 31.35 15.45
C GLU A 141 33.59 30.99 13.96
N THR A 142 32.37 31.08 13.39
CA THR A 142 32.14 30.69 11.99
C THR A 142 31.44 31.74 11.13
N GLY A 143 30.89 32.79 11.74
CA GLY A 143 30.11 33.82 11.04
C GLY A 143 28.71 33.39 10.58
N TYR A 144 28.30 32.14 10.81
CA TYR A 144 26.97 31.65 10.47
C TYR A 144 25.94 32.02 11.55
N SER A 145 24.82 32.60 11.11
CA SER A 145 23.73 33.02 12.00
C SER A 145 22.45 32.25 11.71
N VAL A 146 21.86 31.67 12.75
CA VAL A 146 20.59 30.92 12.68
C VAL A 146 19.59 31.39 13.74
N ASP A 147 18.31 31.23 13.46
CA ASP A 147 17.26 31.42 14.48
C ASP A 147 17.34 30.34 15.55
N LEU A 148 17.07 30.71 16.81
CA LEU A 148 17.06 29.79 17.95
C LEU A 148 16.11 28.59 17.76
N LYS A 149 15.06 28.76 16.93
CA LYS A 149 14.11 27.69 16.57
C LYS A 149 14.76 26.58 15.73
N LYS A 150 15.81 26.90 14.97
CA LYS A 150 16.55 25.96 14.11
C LYS A 150 17.65 25.20 14.86
N ILE A 151 17.98 25.62 16.09
CA ILE A 151 18.95 24.94 16.95
C ILE A 151 18.23 23.87 17.77
N ASN A 152 18.68 22.62 17.63
CA ASN A 152 18.15 21.46 18.35
C ASN A 152 19.15 21.01 19.42
N VAL A 153 18.69 20.88 20.67
CA VAL A 153 19.52 20.37 21.77
C VAL A 153 19.44 18.84 21.77
N LEU A 154 20.59 18.19 21.61
CA LEU A 154 20.74 16.73 21.53
C LEU A 154 21.02 16.07 22.90
N GLY A 155 21.00 16.86 23.97
CA GLY A 155 21.24 16.43 25.35
C GLY A 155 22.65 16.74 25.83
N HIS A 156 23.07 16.13 26.93
CA HIS A 156 24.38 16.39 27.56
C HIS A 156 25.15 15.10 27.85
N LYS A 157 26.44 15.24 28.17
CA LYS A 157 27.26 14.17 28.73
C LYS A 157 28.21 14.72 29.80
N TYR A 158 28.40 13.96 30.87
CA TYR A 158 29.39 14.25 31.91
C TYR A 158 30.68 13.48 31.64
N TYR A 159 31.82 14.11 31.86
CA TYR A 159 33.13 13.47 31.80
C TYR A 159 33.72 13.24 33.20
N SER A 160 33.82 11.98 33.61
CA SER A 160 34.61 11.61 34.80
C SER A 160 36.08 11.48 34.44
N SER A 161 36.94 12.21 35.15
CA SER A 161 38.36 11.88 35.25
C SER A 161 38.73 11.76 36.73
N SER A 162 39.70 10.91 37.05
CA SER A 162 40.16 10.73 38.43
C SER A 162 40.65 12.06 38.98
N GLY A 163 39.90 12.64 39.92
CA GLY A 163 40.26 13.88 40.59
C GLY A 163 39.71 15.18 40.01
N ILE A 164 38.75 15.13 39.07
CA ILE A 164 38.13 16.33 38.49
C ILE A 164 36.60 16.25 38.61
N ILE A 165 35.97 17.31 39.13
CA ILE A 165 34.51 17.45 39.07
C ILE A 165 34.12 17.65 37.59
N THR A 166 33.21 16.79 37.13
CA THR A 166 32.90 16.57 35.72
C THR A 166 32.26 17.81 35.06
N GLU A 167 32.87 18.33 34.00
CA GLU A 167 32.22 19.32 33.13
C GLU A 167 31.00 18.68 32.44
N ARG A 168 29.85 19.37 32.48
CA ARG A 168 28.68 19.00 31.70
C ARG A 168 28.77 19.71 30.35
N ILE A 169 28.88 18.91 29.30
CA ILE A 169 28.86 19.42 27.93
C ILE A 169 27.49 19.13 27.33
N ASN A 170 26.76 20.18 27.01
CA ASN A 170 25.52 20.12 26.25
C ASN A 170 25.85 20.13 24.75
N ILE A 171 25.19 19.26 23.98
CA ILE A 171 25.37 19.18 22.53
C ILE A 171 24.13 19.76 21.87
N ALA A 172 24.34 20.68 20.95
CA ALA A 172 23.33 21.22 20.07
C ALA A 172 23.69 20.94 18.61
N THR A 173 22.73 21.04 17.71
CA THR A 173 22.96 20.93 16.27
C THR A 173 22.04 21.90 15.52
N CYS A 174 22.46 22.32 14.33
CA CYS A 174 21.62 23.12 13.44
C CYS A 174 21.91 22.80 11.97
N ASP A 175 20.87 22.89 11.15
CA ASP A 175 20.97 22.84 9.69
C ASP A 175 21.22 24.26 9.16
N ILE A 176 22.37 24.45 8.51
CA ILE A 176 22.81 25.71 7.92
C ILE A 176 22.73 25.69 6.37
N THR A 177 21.99 24.74 5.79
CA THR A 177 21.84 24.62 4.33
C THR A 177 21.30 25.89 3.69
N GLY A 178 22.02 26.36 2.67
CA GLY A 178 21.67 27.58 1.92
C GLY A 178 21.97 28.89 2.64
N LEU A 179 22.67 28.86 3.78
CA LEU A 179 23.12 30.07 4.47
C LEU A 179 24.51 30.48 3.99
N THR A 180 24.79 31.78 4.05
CA THR A 180 26.14 32.35 3.89
C THR A 180 26.55 33.03 5.19
N PRO A 181 27.85 33.07 5.53
CA PRO A 181 28.34 33.76 6.72
C PRO A 181 28.00 35.26 6.63
N LYS A 182 27.45 35.83 7.71
CA LYS A 182 26.89 37.19 7.73
C LYS A 182 27.83 38.25 8.32
N LYS A 183 28.91 37.84 8.97
CA LYS A 183 29.89 38.71 9.64
C LYS A 183 31.32 38.18 9.44
N GLU A 184 32.29 39.08 9.53
CA GLU A 184 33.69 38.70 9.80
C GLU A 184 33.77 38.05 11.20
N ILE A 185 34.62 37.04 11.33
CA ILE A 185 34.85 36.30 12.58
C ILE A 185 35.22 37.30 13.68
N GLN A 186 34.47 37.30 14.79
CA GLN A 186 34.66 38.18 15.95
C GLN A 186 34.94 37.33 17.18
N THR A 187 36.20 36.95 17.34
CA THR A 187 36.70 36.18 18.49
C THR A 187 36.83 37.05 19.74
N ASP A 188 36.91 36.44 20.92
CA ASP A 188 37.01 37.15 22.20
C ASP A 188 38.39 37.82 22.46
N GLY A 189 39.34 37.60 21.54
CA GLY A 189 40.72 38.10 21.62
C GLY A 189 41.70 37.13 22.31
N SER A 190 41.25 35.92 22.61
CA SER A 190 42.10 34.83 23.10
C SER A 190 43.09 34.36 22.03
N VAL A 191 44.33 34.12 22.46
CA VAL A 191 45.40 33.56 21.62
C VAL A 191 45.03 32.19 21.02
N MET A 192 44.08 31.47 21.64
CA MET A 192 43.58 30.19 21.13
C MET A 192 42.65 30.34 19.91
N GLU A 193 42.13 31.54 19.69
CA GLU A 193 41.12 31.85 18.67
C GLU A 193 41.68 32.66 17.49
N GLU A 194 42.89 33.22 17.62
CA GLU A 194 43.57 34.04 16.59
C GLU A 194 43.79 33.32 15.24
N THR A 195 43.68 31.99 15.21
CA THR A 195 43.97 31.14 14.03
C THR A 195 42.79 30.24 13.63
N ILE A 196 41.57 30.58 14.04
CA ILE A 196 40.38 29.78 13.71
C ILE A 196 40.12 29.80 12.20
N GLU A 197 40.14 28.61 11.60
CA GLU A 197 39.68 28.38 10.23
C GLU A 197 38.50 27.41 10.23
N SER A 198 37.40 27.78 9.56
CA SER A 198 36.23 26.91 9.41
C SER A 198 36.15 26.29 8.01
N PHE A 199 35.77 25.01 7.94
CA PHE A 199 35.68 24.27 6.68
C PHE A 199 34.65 23.14 6.77
N PHE A 200 34.09 22.78 5.61
CA PHE A 200 33.14 21.67 5.51
C PHE A 200 33.84 20.33 5.32
N VAL A 201 33.38 19.33 6.07
CA VAL A 201 33.87 17.95 5.98
C VAL A 201 32.68 17.03 5.70
N PRO A 202 32.75 16.16 4.68
CA PRO A 202 31.76 15.09 4.49
C PRO A 202 31.56 14.29 5.78
N PHE A 203 30.32 14.06 6.18
CA PHE A 203 30.02 13.46 7.49
C PHE A 203 30.62 12.05 7.66
N ASP A 204 30.64 11.26 6.59
CA ASP A 204 31.25 9.93 6.57
C ASP A 204 32.78 9.99 6.78
N LYS A 205 33.44 11.00 6.23
CA LYS A 205 34.87 11.29 6.43
C LYS A 205 35.13 11.73 7.87
N ALA A 206 34.32 12.62 8.43
CA ALA A 206 34.43 13.04 9.82
C ALA A 206 34.26 11.86 10.80
N MET A 207 33.28 10.97 10.54
CA MET A 207 33.10 9.74 11.32
C MET A 207 34.27 8.76 11.19
N ARG A 208 34.93 8.73 10.03
CA ARG A 208 36.14 7.93 9.82
C ARG A 208 37.32 8.49 10.62
N TRP A 209 37.48 9.81 10.62
CA TRP A 209 38.50 10.50 11.43
C TRP A 209 38.37 10.26 12.93
N CYS A 210 37.15 10.14 13.46
CA CYS A 210 36.95 9.69 14.85
C CYS A 210 37.51 8.27 15.07
N LYS A 211 37.22 7.33 14.17
CA LYS A 211 37.69 5.93 14.28
C LYS A 211 39.21 5.80 14.18
N GLU A 212 39.83 6.64 13.35
CA GLU A 212 41.27 6.66 13.11
C GLU A 212 42.03 7.49 14.18
N GLY A 213 41.33 8.17 15.09
CA GLY A 213 41.93 9.00 16.14
C GLY A 213 42.51 10.33 15.63
N VAL A 214 42.09 10.77 14.44
CA VAL A 214 42.47 12.07 13.86
C VAL A 214 41.79 13.21 14.63
N ILE A 215 40.52 13.03 14.99
CA ILE A 215 39.80 13.94 15.89
C ILE A 215 40.22 13.59 17.33
N LYS A 216 41.02 14.45 17.95
CA LYS A 216 41.54 14.25 19.32
C LYS A 216 40.64 14.86 20.40
N ASN A 217 39.76 15.78 20.02
CA ASN A 217 38.83 16.45 20.92
C ASN A 217 37.60 15.55 21.18
N ALA A 218 37.44 15.10 22.44
CA ALA A 218 36.38 14.17 22.82
C ALA A 218 34.96 14.80 22.72
N GLY A 219 34.84 16.12 22.91
CA GLY A 219 33.58 16.84 22.70
C GLY A 219 33.11 16.77 21.24
N THR A 220 34.06 16.86 20.32
CA THR A 220 33.85 16.78 18.87
C THR A 220 33.40 15.38 18.45
N GLU A 221 34.06 14.33 18.96
CA GLU A 221 33.61 12.95 18.73
C GLU A 221 32.17 12.73 19.21
N ILE A 222 31.83 13.19 20.42
CA ILE A 222 30.46 13.09 20.94
C ILE A 222 29.48 13.85 20.05
N GLY A 223 29.83 15.07 19.64
CA GLY A 223 29.01 15.90 18.76
C GLY A 223 28.62 15.16 17.49
N LEU A 224 29.61 14.57 16.80
CA LEU A 224 29.40 13.76 15.60
C LEU A 224 28.49 12.55 15.85
N HIS A 225 28.74 11.81 16.92
CA HIS A 225 27.92 10.66 17.28
C HIS A 225 26.48 11.05 17.64
N ARG A 226 26.28 12.18 18.35
CA ARG A 226 24.95 12.68 18.69
C ARG A 226 24.19 13.12 17.43
N LEU A 227 24.86 13.81 16.51
CA LEU A 227 24.29 14.16 15.21
C LEU A 227 23.86 12.89 14.45
N TYR A 228 24.73 11.89 14.36
CA TYR A 228 24.43 10.59 13.72
C TYR A 228 23.14 9.97 14.27
N PHE A 229 23.04 9.84 15.60
CA PHE A 229 21.87 9.24 16.23
C PHE A 229 20.60 10.06 16.03
N SER A 230 20.70 11.39 16.04
CA SER A 230 19.55 12.27 15.81
C SER A 230 18.96 12.09 14.40
N ILE A 231 19.83 12.03 13.39
CA ILE A 231 19.45 11.82 11.99
C ILE A 231 18.87 10.43 11.77
N LEU A 232 19.52 9.38 12.30
CA LEU A 232 19.00 8.02 12.23
C LEU A 232 17.62 7.88 12.87
N TYR A 233 17.41 8.52 14.04
CA TYR A 233 16.15 8.47 14.75
C TYR A 233 15.01 9.12 13.95
N GLU A 234 15.23 10.29 13.35
CA GLU A 234 14.24 10.94 12.49
C GLU A 234 13.92 10.12 11.23
N HIS A 235 14.93 9.52 10.59
CA HIS A 235 14.72 8.61 9.47
C HIS A 235 13.85 7.40 9.86
N GLN A 236 14.17 6.75 10.99
CA GLN A 236 13.44 5.58 11.46
C GLN A 236 11.99 5.93 11.82
N LYS A 237 11.77 7.08 12.47
CA LYS A 237 10.43 7.58 12.82
C LYS A 237 9.58 7.83 11.58
N ASN A 238 10.14 8.50 10.56
CA ASN A 238 9.44 8.75 9.30
C ASN A 238 9.13 7.45 8.55
N HIS A 239 10.06 6.50 8.51
CA HIS A 239 9.84 5.19 7.91
C HIS A 239 8.70 4.42 8.60
N ASN A 240 8.70 4.39 9.94
CA ASN A 240 7.63 3.75 10.72
C ASN A 240 6.26 4.38 10.46
N LEU A 241 6.19 5.70 10.34
CA LEU A 241 4.93 6.40 10.03
C LEU A 241 4.39 6.02 8.64
N ILE A 242 5.28 5.91 7.64
CA ILE A 242 4.91 5.48 6.28
C ILE A 242 4.40 4.04 6.30
N LEU A 243 5.09 3.13 6.99
CA LEU A 243 4.68 1.74 7.13
C LEU A 243 3.31 1.61 7.79
N GLN A 244 3.05 2.36 8.87
CA GLN A 244 1.75 2.36 9.54
C GLN A 244 0.63 2.80 8.62
N LYS A 245 0.83 3.87 7.82
CA LYS A 245 -0.16 4.31 6.83
C LYS A 245 -0.44 3.23 5.80
N ARG A 246 0.60 2.59 5.25
CA ARG A 246 0.46 1.53 4.24
C ARG A 246 -0.26 0.30 4.80
N LEU A 247 0.04 -0.09 6.03
CA LEU A 247 -0.63 -1.19 6.72
C LEU A 247 -2.13 -0.90 6.92
N HIS A 248 -2.48 0.33 7.28
CA HIS A 248 -3.87 0.74 7.43
C HIS A 248 -4.64 0.68 6.09
N THR A 249 -4.02 1.15 4.99
CA THR A 249 -4.61 1.04 3.65
C THR A 249 -4.86 -0.41 3.24
N LEU A 250 -3.85 -1.29 3.41
CA LEU A 250 -3.98 -2.71 3.09
C LEU A 250 -5.05 -3.41 3.92
N LEU A 251 -5.17 -3.09 5.21
CA LEU A 251 -6.23 -3.64 6.06
C LEU A 251 -7.63 -3.24 5.59
N ASN A 252 -7.80 -2.00 5.13
CA ASN A 252 -9.08 -1.53 4.59
C ASN A 252 -9.45 -2.25 3.29
N GLU A 253 -8.47 -2.51 2.43
CA GLU A 253 -8.65 -3.28 1.19
C GLU A 253 -8.97 -4.76 1.47
N ILE A 254 -8.27 -5.40 2.40
CA ILE A 254 -8.57 -6.77 2.83
C ILE A 254 -10.00 -6.86 3.39
N ASN A 255 -10.42 -5.88 4.20
CA ASN A 255 -11.76 -5.86 4.75
C ASN A 255 -12.85 -5.66 3.68
N SER A 256 -12.60 -4.86 2.65
CA SER A 256 -13.55 -4.69 1.54
C SER A 256 -13.67 -5.97 0.71
N LEU A 257 -12.54 -6.60 0.36
CA LEU A 257 -12.50 -7.89 -0.33
C LEU A 257 -13.22 -8.98 0.45
N LYS A 258 -13.00 -9.05 1.78
CA LYS A 258 -13.69 -10.00 2.66
C LYS A 258 -15.20 -9.81 2.63
N LYS A 259 -15.69 -8.57 2.74
CA LYS A 259 -17.13 -8.26 2.66
C LYS A 259 -17.74 -8.67 1.32
N SER A 260 -17.03 -8.43 0.21
CA SER A 260 -17.46 -8.88 -1.11
C SER A 260 -17.55 -10.40 -1.18
N ALA A 261 -16.54 -11.11 -0.69
CA ALA A 261 -16.54 -12.58 -0.66
C ALA A 261 -17.68 -13.15 0.20
N GLU A 262 -17.95 -12.56 1.37
CA GLU A 262 -19.08 -12.96 2.23
C GLU A 262 -20.43 -12.73 1.54
N HIS A 263 -20.58 -11.61 0.83
CA HIS A 263 -21.76 -11.32 0.03
C HIS A 263 -21.98 -12.36 -1.09
N TYR A 264 -20.93 -12.68 -1.85
CA TYR A 264 -20.98 -13.74 -2.86
C TYR A 264 -21.34 -15.10 -2.26
N ASN A 265 -20.73 -15.48 -1.14
CA ASN A 265 -21.04 -16.74 -0.45
C ASN A 265 -22.48 -16.81 0.05
N LYS A 266 -23.07 -15.68 0.41
CA LYS A 266 -24.49 -15.59 0.77
C LYS A 266 -25.37 -15.81 -0.47
N LEU A 267 -25.09 -15.11 -1.57
CA LEU A 267 -25.81 -15.26 -2.83
C LEU A 267 -25.76 -16.70 -3.37
N ILE A 268 -24.59 -17.36 -3.31
CA ILE A 268 -24.45 -18.76 -3.73
C ILE A 268 -25.29 -19.70 -2.86
N ARG A 269 -25.34 -19.47 -1.54
CA ARG A 269 -26.17 -20.29 -0.63
C ARG A 269 -27.66 -20.11 -0.91
N GLU A 270 -28.10 -18.86 -1.07
CA GLU A 270 -29.48 -18.54 -1.42
C GLU A 270 -29.86 -19.14 -2.78
N PHE A 271 -28.96 -19.06 -3.76
CA PHE A 271 -29.12 -19.71 -5.06
C PHE A 271 -29.33 -21.22 -4.94
N LYS A 272 -28.42 -21.93 -4.25
CA LYS A 272 -28.53 -23.39 -4.07
C LYS A 272 -29.86 -23.79 -3.42
N ALA A 273 -30.33 -23.02 -2.45
CA ALA A 273 -31.62 -23.25 -1.80
C ALA A 273 -32.79 -23.04 -2.78
N THR A 274 -32.79 -21.93 -3.52
CA THR A 274 -33.82 -21.61 -4.51
C THR A 274 -33.91 -22.64 -5.62
N VAL A 275 -32.77 -23.06 -6.19
CA VAL A 275 -32.70 -24.11 -7.23
C VAL A 275 -33.29 -25.42 -6.72
N SER A 276 -32.91 -25.82 -5.51
CA SER A 276 -33.43 -27.04 -4.89
C SER A 276 -34.95 -26.99 -4.75
N HIS A 277 -35.51 -25.83 -4.39
CA HIS A 277 -36.95 -25.64 -4.26
C HIS A 277 -37.67 -25.64 -5.62
N GLU A 278 -37.17 -24.88 -6.59
CA GLU A 278 -37.73 -24.78 -7.94
C GLU A 278 -37.67 -26.10 -8.72
N LEU A 279 -36.69 -26.97 -8.45
CA LEU A 279 -36.66 -28.31 -9.01
C LEU A 279 -37.61 -29.27 -8.28
N ARG A 280 -37.64 -29.25 -6.94
CA ARG A 280 -38.42 -30.21 -6.14
C ARG A 280 -39.93 -30.07 -6.34
N HIS A 281 -40.42 -28.85 -6.51
CA HIS A 281 -41.85 -28.58 -6.66
C HIS A 281 -42.47 -29.24 -7.93
N PRO A 282 -41.99 -28.97 -9.17
CA PRO A 282 -42.52 -29.63 -10.36
C PRO A 282 -42.30 -31.15 -10.34
N PHE A 283 -41.20 -31.66 -9.76
CA PHE A 283 -41.02 -33.10 -9.58
C PHE A 283 -42.11 -33.73 -8.71
N THR A 284 -42.48 -33.07 -7.61
CA THR A 284 -43.51 -33.54 -6.68
C THR A 284 -44.89 -33.52 -7.35
N GLU A 285 -45.20 -32.46 -8.11
CA GLU A 285 -46.43 -32.37 -8.89
C GLU A 285 -46.51 -33.47 -9.95
N ILE A 286 -45.47 -33.63 -10.78
CA ILE A 286 -45.42 -34.67 -11.82
C ILE A 286 -45.65 -36.06 -11.21
N MET A 287 -44.94 -36.38 -10.12
CA MET A 287 -45.07 -37.67 -9.45
C MET A 287 -46.48 -37.87 -8.85
N GLY A 288 -47.05 -36.83 -8.24
CA GLY A 288 -48.40 -36.84 -7.69
C GLY A 288 -49.47 -37.09 -8.75
N TYR A 289 -49.46 -36.31 -9.83
CA TYR A 289 -50.45 -36.43 -10.91
C TYR A 289 -50.27 -37.71 -11.73
N ILE A 290 -49.04 -38.19 -11.98
CA ILE A 290 -48.80 -39.50 -12.59
C ILE A 290 -49.40 -40.62 -11.71
N ASN A 291 -49.24 -40.55 -10.38
CA ASN A 291 -49.84 -41.54 -9.48
C ASN A 291 -51.36 -41.49 -9.46
N LEU A 292 -51.96 -40.30 -9.63
CA LEU A 292 -53.40 -40.15 -9.78
C LEU A 292 -53.90 -40.71 -11.12
N LEU A 293 -53.17 -40.46 -12.22
CA LEU A 293 -53.45 -40.98 -13.56
C LEU A 293 -53.39 -42.51 -13.64
N LYS A 294 -52.60 -43.16 -12.77
CA LYS A 294 -52.51 -44.63 -12.66
C LYS A 294 -53.75 -45.29 -12.02
N LYS A 295 -54.67 -44.53 -11.41
CA LYS A 295 -55.88 -45.10 -10.78
C LYS A 295 -56.95 -45.38 -11.84
N ASN A 296 -57.55 -46.58 -11.80
CA ASN A 296 -58.67 -46.95 -12.68
C ASN A 296 -59.96 -46.19 -12.31
N ASN A 297 -60.84 -45.93 -13.28
CA ASN A 297 -62.09 -45.12 -13.20
C ASN A 297 -61.91 -43.58 -13.08
N MET A 298 -61.19 -42.96 -14.01
CA MET A 298 -61.14 -41.50 -14.14
C MET A 298 -61.92 -41.00 -15.37
N PRO A 299 -62.82 -40.01 -15.21
CA PRO A 299 -63.43 -39.29 -16.33
C PRO A 299 -62.39 -38.72 -17.27
N GLU A 300 -62.65 -38.76 -18.57
CA GLU A 300 -61.72 -38.33 -19.62
C GLU A 300 -61.31 -36.86 -19.45
N GLU A 301 -62.25 -35.99 -19.07
CA GLU A 301 -62.04 -34.57 -18.81
C GLU A 301 -61.00 -34.32 -17.68
N LYS A 302 -61.08 -35.09 -16.58
CA LYS A 302 -60.10 -35.01 -15.47
C LYS A 302 -58.74 -35.58 -15.84
N ARG A 303 -58.73 -36.58 -16.73
CA ARG A 303 -57.49 -37.18 -17.23
C ARG A 303 -56.73 -36.17 -18.09
N GLU A 304 -57.44 -35.47 -18.97
CA GLU A 304 -56.89 -34.40 -19.80
C GLU A 304 -56.40 -33.22 -18.95
N GLU A 305 -57.15 -32.82 -17.91
CA GLU A 305 -56.70 -31.83 -16.93
C GLU A 305 -55.37 -32.22 -16.27
N PHE A 306 -55.24 -33.46 -15.79
CA PHE A 306 -54.02 -33.95 -15.16
C PHE A 306 -52.84 -34.06 -16.14
N PHE A 307 -53.09 -34.48 -17.38
CA PHE A 307 -52.08 -34.46 -18.45
C PHE A 307 -51.59 -33.03 -18.74
N ASN A 308 -52.50 -32.06 -18.76
CA ASN A 308 -52.15 -30.65 -18.94
C ASN A 308 -51.31 -30.11 -17.77
N ILE A 309 -51.60 -30.52 -16.54
CA ILE A 309 -50.80 -30.14 -15.37
C ILE A 309 -49.40 -30.76 -15.45
N VAL A 310 -49.29 -32.06 -15.72
CA VAL A 310 -47.99 -32.74 -15.89
C VAL A 310 -47.18 -32.08 -17.00
N SER A 311 -47.79 -31.78 -18.15
CA SER A 311 -47.12 -31.12 -19.27
C SER A 311 -46.61 -29.73 -18.90
N ARG A 312 -47.40 -28.95 -18.14
CA ARG A 312 -46.99 -27.64 -17.62
C ARG A 312 -45.83 -27.75 -16.62
N SER A 313 -45.85 -28.73 -15.73
CA SER A 313 -44.78 -28.94 -14.74
C SER A 313 -43.49 -29.46 -15.40
N ILE A 314 -43.57 -30.30 -16.44
CA ILE A 314 -42.42 -30.71 -17.27
C ILE A 314 -41.81 -29.52 -17.97
N LYS A 315 -42.63 -28.66 -18.59
CA LYS A 315 -42.16 -27.43 -19.23
C LYS A 315 -41.47 -26.51 -18.22
N LYS A 316 -42.04 -26.32 -17.04
CA LYS A 316 -41.41 -25.52 -15.96
C LYS A 316 -40.06 -26.10 -15.55
N LEU A 317 -39.94 -27.42 -15.47
CA LEU A 317 -38.69 -28.10 -15.12
C LEU A 317 -37.63 -27.95 -16.22
N TYR A 318 -38.03 -28.07 -17.49
CA TYR A 318 -37.17 -27.81 -18.65
C TYR A 318 -36.61 -26.38 -18.63
N ASP A 319 -37.48 -25.37 -18.46
CA ASP A 319 -37.08 -23.96 -18.36
C ASP A 319 -36.12 -23.75 -17.16
N THR A 320 -36.39 -24.39 -16.02
CA THR A 320 -35.55 -24.33 -14.82
C THR A 320 -34.17 -24.93 -15.10
N ASN A 321 -34.11 -26.08 -15.77
CA ASN A 321 -32.86 -26.77 -16.09
C ASN A 321 -32.03 -26.01 -17.13
N ASN A 322 -32.64 -25.45 -18.17
CA ASN A 322 -31.92 -24.62 -19.15
C ASN A 322 -31.31 -23.38 -18.50
N ASN A 323 -32.01 -22.75 -17.54
CA ASN A 323 -31.45 -21.66 -16.75
C ASN A 323 -30.25 -22.11 -15.90
N LEU A 324 -30.23 -23.36 -15.40
CA LEU A 324 -29.08 -23.91 -14.66
C LEU A 324 -27.90 -24.22 -15.57
N ILE A 325 -28.14 -24.77 -16.76
CA ILE A 325 -27.11 -25.03 -17.78
C ILE A 325 -26.44 -23.72 -18.18
N GLN A 326 -27.22 -22.65 -18.38
CA GLN A 326 -26.71 -21.31 -18.65
C GLN A 326 -25.75 -20.79 -17.57
N ILE A 327 -25.94 -21.17 -16.31
CA ILE A 327 -25.05 -20.81 -15.19
C ILE A 327 -23.82 -21.72 -15.16
N ALA A 328 -24.00 -23.02 -15.38
CA ALA A 328 -22.93 -24.01 -15.31
C ALA A 328 -21.90 -23.85 -16.44
N LEU A 329 -22.33 -23.43 -17.63
CA LEU A 329 -21.45 -23.16 -18.77
C LEU A 329 -20.56 -21.93 -18.61
N LYS A 330 -20.74 -21.15 -17.52
CA LYS A 330 -19.82 -20.08 -17.11
C LYS A 330 -18.44 -20.59 -16.71
N ASP A 331 -18.37 -21.82 -16.17
CA ASP A 331 -17.16 -22.39 -15.57
C ASP A 331 -16.56 -23.55 -16.40
N ASP A 332 -17.16 -23.91 -17.55
CA ASP A 332 -16.72 -25.07 -18.33
C ASP A 332 -15.69 -24.71 -19.43
N GLU A 333 -14.55 -25.39 -19.39
CA GLU A 333 -13.49 -25.29 -20.41
C GLU A 333 -13.92 -25.81 -21.78
N SER A 334 -14.97 -26.65 -21.85
CA SER A 334 -15.53 -27.14 -23.11
C SER A 334 -16.15 -26.03 -23.98
N SER A 335 -16.48 -24.87 -23.39
CA SER A 335 -16.99 -23.68 -24.10
C SER A 335 -15.93 -22.93 -24.93
N LYS A 336 -14.70 -23.47 -25.02
CA LYS A 336 -13.55 -22.90 -25.74
C LYS A 336 -13.47 -23.30 -27.22
N TYR A 337 -14.34 -24.18 -27.74
CA TYR A 337 -14.27 -24.60 -29.14
C TYR A 337 -15.01 -23.65 -30.07
N VAL A 338 -14.29 -23.21 -31.11
CA VAL A 338 -14.81 -22.39 -32.20
C VAL A 338 -15.31 -23.31 -33.31
N SER A 339 -16.52 -23.06 -33.82
CA SER A 339 -17.09 -23.78 -34.96
C SER A 339 -17.68 -22.82 -35.99
N GLU A 340 -17.80 -23.31 -37.23
CA GLU A 340 -18.56 -22.66 -38.30
C GLU A 340 -20.03 -23.06 -38.18
N PHE A 341 -20.94 -22.10 -38.22
CA PHE A 341 -22.38 -22.35 -38.12
C PHE A 341 -23.20 -21.36 -38.94
N ASN A 342 -24.35 -21.82 -39.43
CA ASN A 342 -25.30 -21.01 -40.18
C ASN A 342 -26.26 -20.30 -39.21
N ILE A 343 -26.28 -18.97 -39.23
CA ILE A 343 -27.12 -18.17 -38.32
C ILE A 343 -28.61 -18.49 -38.55
N LYS A 344 -29.03 -18.60 -39.80
CA LYS A 344 -30.44 -18.76 -40.15
C LYS A 344 -30.97 -20.09 -39.60
N GLU A 345 -30.24 -21.17 -39.84
CA GLU A 345 -30.60 -22.50 -39.35
C GLU A 345 -30.68 -22.53 -37.82
N GLU A 346 -29.70 -21.94 -37.14
CA GLU A 346 -29.68 -21.89 -35.67
C GLU A 346 -30.86 -21.09 -35.10
N LEU A 347 -31.13 -19.91 -35.67
CA LEU A 347 -32.26 -19.08 -35.24
C LEU A 347 -33.60 -19.75 -35.53
N ASP A 348 -33.76 -20.40 -36.69
CA ASP A 348 -34.97 -21.15 -37.04
C ASP A 348 -35.24 -22.27 -36.00
N ILE A 349 -34.19 -23.03 -35.60
CA ILE A 349 -34.29 -24.07 -34.55
C ILE A 349 -34.77 -23.47 -33.23
N ILE A 350 -34.15 -22.36 -32.77
CA ILE A 350 -34.51 -21.71 -31.51
C ILE A 350 -35.96 -21.20 -31.57
N ILE A 351 -36.31 -20.52 -32.67
CA ILE A 351 -37.63 -19.95 -32.89
C ILE A 351 -38.72 -21.02 -32.88
N ASP A 352 -38.51 -22.12 -33.62
CA ASP A 352 -39.51 -23.19 -33.73
C ASP A 352 -39.68 -23.94 -32.40
N GLY A 353 -38.58 -24.13 -31.65
CA GLY A 353 -38.64 -24.62 -30.27
C GLY A 353 -39.54 -23.75 -29.39
N TYR A 354 -39.37 -22.43 -29.42
CA TYR A 354 -40.19 -21.52 -28.61
C TYR A 354 -41.62 -21.33 -29.12
N LYS A 355 -41.88 -21.44 -30.42
CA LYS A 355 -43.25 -21.49 -30.96
C LYS A 355 -44.02 -22.69 -30.42
N PHE A 356 -43.39 -23.87 -30.39
CA PHE A 356 -44.01 -25.08 -29.85
C PHE A 356 -44.31 -24.93 -28.36
N ILE A 357 -43.37 -24.36 -27.61
CA ILE A 357 -43.49 -24.13 -26.17
C ILE A 357 -44.57 -23.07 -25.88
N TYR A 358 -44.66 -22.00 -26.65
CA TYR A 358 -45.64 -20.93 -26.50
C TYR A 358 -46.52 -20.81 -27.75
N PRO A 359 -47.54 -21.69 -27.90
CA PRO A 359 -48.42 -21.71 -29.07
C PRO A 359 -49.34 -20.48 -29.06
N LYS A 360 -48.79 -19.33 -29.46
CA LYS A 360 -49.45 -18.03 -29.59
C LYS A 360 -49.36 -17.58 -31.03
N ASN A 361 -50.31 -16.76 -31.47
CA ASN A 361 -50.32 -16.20 -32.80
C ASN A 361 -49.39 -14.96 -32.86
N ILE A 362 -48.08 -15.21 -32.89
CA ILE A 362 -47.02 -14.20 -32.97
C ILE A 362 -46.42 -14.25 -34.38
N ASN A 363 -46.39 -13.11 -35.07
CA ASN A 363 -45.71 -12.98 -36.34
C ASN A 363 -44.19 -12.92 -36.12
N ILE A 364 -43.41 -13.58 -36.97
CA ILE A 364 -41.95 -13.59 -36.85
C ILE A 364 -41.33 -13.09 -38.14
N GLU A 365 -40.53 -12.05 -38.02
CA GLU A 365 -39.84 -11.41 -39.13
C GLU A 365 -38.34 -11.56 -38.92
N MET A 366 -37.67 -12.30 -39.80
CA MET A 366 -36.22 -12.50 -39.71
C MET A 366 -35.54 -11.98 -40.98
N ASN A 367 -34.57 -11.09 -40.78
CA ASN A 367 -33.78 -10.50 -41.85
C ASN A 367 -32.29 -10.64 -41.52
N ILE A 368 -31.57 -11.39 -42.35
CA ILE A 368 -30.13 -11.65 -42.20
C ILE A 368 -29.43 -11.14 -43.45
N GLU A 369 -28.49 -10.22 -43.30
CA GLU A 369 -27.73 -9.70 -44.43
C GLU A 369 -26.84 -10.79 -45.07
N LYS A 370 -26.73 -10.77 -46.41
CA LYS A 370 -26.04 -11.82 -47.19
C LYS A 370 -24.57 -12.03 -46.81
N ASN A 371 -23.94 -11.02 -46.20
CA ASN A 371 -22.53 -11.05 -45.88
C ASN A 371 -22.24 -11.66 -44.50
N CYS A 372 -23.26 -12.07 -43.73
CA CYS A 372 -23.10 -12.67 -42.41
C CYS A 372 -23.97 -13.92 -42.20
N THR A 373 -24.33 -14.66 -43.26
CA THR A 373 -25.17 -15.87 -43.13
C THR A 373 -24.48 -16.99 -42.35
N THR A 374 -23.16 -17.04 -42.42
CA THR A 374 -22.32 -18.04 -41.76
C THR A 374 -21.32 -17.32 -40.88
N LEU A 375 -21.19 -17.76 -39.63
CA LEU A 375 -20.24 -17.23 -38.66
C LEU A 375 -19.29 -18.32 -38.19
N ILE A 376 -18.09 -17.90 -37.79
CA ILE A 376 -17.08 -18.73 -37.15
C ILE A 376 -16.81 -18.14 -35.77
N GLY A 377 -17.13 -18.90 -34.72
CA GLY A 377 -16.91 -18.48 -33.33
C GLY A 377 -17.46 -19.49 -32.32
N TYR A 378 -17.71 -19.02 -31.10
CA TYR A 378 -18.29 -19.85 -30.03
C TYR A 378 -19.79 -20.08 -30.26
N HIS A 379 -20.13 -21.06 -31.10
CA HIS A 379 -21.50 -21.39 -31.49
C HIS A 379 -22.43 -21.65 -30.29
N GLU A 380 -21.99 -22.41 -29.30
CA GLU A 380 -22.77 -22.66 -28.08
C GLU A 380 -23.05 -21.36 -27.30
N ARG A 381 -22.09 -20.43 -27.21
CA ARG A 381 -22.31 -19.13 -26.55
C ARG A 381 -23.30 -18.27 -27.34
N PHE A 382 -23.19 -18.27 -28.67
CA PHE A 382 -24.16 -17.61 -29.55
C PHE A 382 -25.57 -18.14 -29.30
N ARG A 383 -25.74 -19.46 -29.30
CA ARG A 383 -27.00 -20.13 -29.05
C ARG A 383 -27.60 -19.72 -27.70
N LEU A 384 -26.84 -19.78 -26.61
CA LEU A 384 -27.31 -19.39 -25.28
C LEU A 384 -27.72 -17.92 -25.21
N ILE A 385 -26.95 -17.03 -25.84
CA ILE A 385 -27.29 -15.61 -25.92
C ILE A 385 -28.64 -15.43 -26.63
N MET A 386 -28.80 -16.07 -27.79
CA MET A 386 -30.02 -15.96 -28.59
C MET A 386 -31.22 -16.61 -27.91
N GLU A 387 -31.07 -17.78 -27.29
CA GLU A 387 -32.11 -18.42 -26.47
C GLU A 387 -32.56 -17.49 -25.34
N GLY A 388 -31.61 -16.86 -24.63
CA GLY A 388 -31.90 -15.91 -23.55
C GLY A 388 -32.73 -14.70 -24.01
N ILE A 389 -32.45 -14.16 -25.20
CA ILE A 389 -33.18 -13.01 -25.73
C ILE A 389 -34.52 -13.41 -26.37
N ILE A 390 -34.53 -14.44 -27.23
CA ILE A 390 -35.72 -14.91 -27.94
C ILE A 390 -36.76 -15.47 -26.97
N SER A 391 -36.34 -16.25 -25.96
CA SER A 391 -37.23 -16.74 -24.91
C SER A 391 -37.98 -15.60 -24.22
N ASN A 392 -37.27 -14.53 -23.87
CA ASN A 392 -37.89 -13.35 -23.25
C ASN A 392 -38.91 -12.68 -24.19
N ALA A 393 -38.58 -12.55 -25.48
CA ALA A 393 -39.51 -12.00 -26.48
C ALA A 393 -40.80 -12.82 -26.59
N PHE A 394 -40.71 -14.16 -26.68
CA PHE A 394 -41.88 -15.06 -26.74
C PHE A 394 -42.71 -15.04 -25.45
N LYS A 395 -42.02 -14.99 -24.30
CA LYS A 395 -42.65 -14.98 -22.99
C LYS A 395 -43.50 -13.72 -22.78
N PHE A 396 -42.96 -12.56 -23.14
CA PHE A 396 -43.59 -11.27 -22.85
C PHE A 396 -44.46 -10.69 -23.97
N THR A 397 -44.44 -11.30 -25.16
CA THR A 397 -45.37 -10.98 -26.25
C THR A 397 -46.61 -11.86 -26.14
N LYS A 398 -47.80 -11.25 -25.99
CA LYS A 398 -49.08 -11.98 -25.96
C LYS A 398 -49.65 -12.18 -27.36
N SER A 399 -49.64 -11.12 -28.16
CA SER A 399 -49.95 -11.08 -29.59
C SER A 399 -49.12 -9.96 -30.23
N GLY A 400 -48.80 -10.09 -31.52
CA GLY A 400 -48.00 -9.10 -32.25
C GLY A 400 -46.79 -9.72 -32.94
N THR A 401 -45.68 -9.00 -33.00
CA THR A 401 -44.53 -9.34 -33.85
C THR A 401 -43.24 -9.43 -33.06
N ILE A 402 -42.42 -10.43 -33.35
CA ILE A 402 -41.01 -10.50 -32.97
C ILE A 402 -40.19 -10.37 -34.24
N SER A 403 -39.30 -9.39 -34.30
CA SER A 403 -38.42 -9.13 -35.43
C SER A 403 -36.96 -9.33 -35.04
N ILE A 404 -36.20 -10.03 -35.88
CA ILE A 404 -34.78 -10.32 -35.69
C ILE A 404 -34.04 -9.81 -36.93
N ASN A 405 -33.14 -8.85 -36.73
CA ASN A 405 -32.29 -8.31 -37.78
C ASN A 405 -30.83 -8.60 -37.47
N VAL A 406 -30.10 -9.15 -38.43
CA VAL A 406 -28.67 -9.48 -38.30
C VAL A 406 -27.91 -8.80 -39.43
N ARG A 407 -26.90 -7.99 -39.07
CA ARG A 407 -26.05 -7.30 -40.03
C ARG A 407 -24.60 -7.24 -39.57
N PRO A 408 -23.62 -7.26 -40.49
CA PRO A 408 -22.25 -6.87 -40.17
C PRO A 408 -22.19 -5.35 -39.93
N LEU A 409 -21.28 -4.93 -39.05
CA LEU A 409 -20.90 -3.52 -38.92
C LEU A 409 -19.59 -3.33 -39.69
N ASP A 410 -19.65 -2.60 -40.81
CA ASP A 410 -18.48 -2.33 -41.63
C ASP A 410 -17.41 -1.58 -40.82
N THR A 411 -16.28 -2.26 -40.62
CA THR A 411 -15.01 -1.71 -40.11
C THR A 411 -15.01 -1.37 -38.62
N ILE A 412 -14.22 -2.17 -37.89
CA ILE A 412 -13.64 -1.80 -36.60
C ILE A 412 -12.97 -0.43 -36.80
N GLU A 413 -13.61 0.67 -36.35
CA GLU A 413 -12.84 1.84 -35.90
C GLU A 413 -11.76 1.26 -35.00
N LYS A 414 -10.49 1.50 -35.32
CA LYS A 414 -9.28 1.00 -34.64
C LYS A 414 -9.32 1.18 -33.11
N LYS A 415 -10.17 0.45 -32.42
CA LYS A 415 -9.92 -0.04 -31.09
C LYS A 415 -9.03 -1.25 -31.33
N GLU A 416 -7.85 -1.22 -30.75
CA GLU A 416 -7.11 -2.43 -30.46
C GLU A 416 -8.05 -3.32 -29.64
N LEU A 417 -8.84 -4.15 -30.32
CA LEU A 417 -9.43 -5.32 -29.71
C LEU A 417 -8.21 -6.15 -29.31
N ASP A 418 -8.01 -6.28 -28.00
CA ASP A 418 -6.98 -7.15 -27.44
C ASP A 418 -7.43 -8.58 -27.74
N PHE A 419 -7.09 -9.04 -28.95
CA PHE A 419 -7.20 -10.42 -29.36
C PHE A 419 -6.05 -11.16 -28.69
N SER A 420 -6.15 -11.31 -27.37
CA SER A 420 -5.23 -12.17 -26.63
C SER A 420 -5.26 -13.57 -27.27
N PRO A 421 -4.16 -14.34 -27.18
CA PRO A 421 -3.98 -15.60 -27.91
C PRO A 421 -5.09 -16.65 -27.69
N ASP A 422 -5.94 -16.45 -26.68
CA ASP A 422 -6.98 -17.38 -26.27
C ASP A 422 -8.33 -17.17 -26.98
N LEU A 423 -8.60 -16.00 -27.58
CA LEU A 423 -9.92 -15.72 -28.18
C LEU A 423 -10.10 -16.31 -29.58
N PHE A 424 -9.01 -16.44 -30.34
CA PHE A 424 -8.96 -17.07 -31.65
C PHE A 424 -7.50 -17.46 -31.91
N ASN A 425 -7.20 -18.74 -32.12
CA ASN A 425 -5.93 -19.16 -32.71
C ASN A 425 -5.89 -18.73 -34.21
N TYR A 426 -5.86 -17.43 -34.46
CA TYR A 426 -5.89 -16.81 -35.81
C TYR A 426 -4.73 -17.28 -36.69
N HIS A 427 -3.62 -17.68 -36.07
CA HIS A 427 -2.46 -18.22 -36.78
C HIS A 427 -2.74 -19.56 -37.49
N THR A 428 -3.82 -20.26 -37.18
CA THR A 428 -4.13 -21.59 -37.72
C THR A 428 -5.24 -21.60 -38.79
N MET A 429 -5.93 -20.48 -39.04
CA MET A 429 -7.07 -20.42 -39.96
C MET A 429 -6.84 -19.38 -41.07
N LYS A 430 -6.21 -19.81 -42.18
CA LYS A 430 -6.23 -19.07 -43.45
C LYS A 430 -7.70 -19.02 -43.91
N ASN A 431 -8.25 -17.84 -44.19
CA ASN A 431 -9.61 -17.59 -44.76
C ASN A 431 -10.72 -17.10 -43.79
N ILE A 432 -10.40 -16.34 -42.73
CA ILE A 432 -11.40 -15.73 -41.84
C ILE A 432 -11.24 -14.21 -41.81
N ILE A 433 -12.35 -13.48 -41.99
CA ILE A 433 -12.40 -12.02 -41.84
C ILE A 433 -13.00 -11.71 -40.46
N PRO A 434 -12.25 -11.07 -39.53
CA PRO A 434 -12.83 -10.60 -38.26
C PRO A 434 -13.90 -9.54 -38.55
N ASN A 435 -15.08 -9.69 -37.96
CA ASN A 435 -16.17 -8.73 -38.12
C ASN A 435 -16.92 -8.55 -36.79
N GLU A 436 -17.57 -7.40 -36.60
CA GLU A 436 -18.51 -7.18 -35.52
C GLU A 436 -19.92 -7.37 -36.07
N ILE A 437 -20.67 -8.30 -35.49
CA ILE A 437 -22.05 -8.57 -35.92
C ILE A 437 -23.01 -7.84 -34.98
N GLU A 438 -23.92 -7.06 -35.55
CA GLU A 438 -25.04 -6.47 -34.81
C GLU A 438 -26.30 -7.33 -35.00
N ILE A 439 -26.91 -7.72 -33.88
CA ILE A 439 -28.16 -8.46 -33.82
C ILE A 439 -29.18 -7.60 -33.09
N ILE A 440 -30.31 -7.32 -33.73
CA ILE A 440 -31.41 -6.54 -33.14
C ILE A 440 -32.62 -7.45 -33.02
N VAL A 441 -33.03 -7.75 -31.80
CA VAL A 441 -34.29 -8.44 -31.50
C VAL A 441 -35.28 -7.42 -30.96
N LYS A 442 -36.41 -7.26 -31.64
CA LYS A 442 -37.49 -6.36 -31.24
C LYS A 442 -38.79 -7.14 -31.07
N ASP A 443 -39.44 -6.96 -29.92
CA ASP A 443 -40.77 -7.48 -29.63
C ASP A 443 -41.79 -6.36 -29.39
N THR A 444 -43.08 -6.66 -29.62
CA THR A 444 -44.21 -5.78 -29.33
C THR A 444 -44.90 -6.13 -28.00
N GLY A 445 -44.16 -6.69 -27.05
CA GLY A 445 -44.67 -7.10 -25.75
C GLY A 445 -44.95 -5.93 -24.80
N LYS A 446 -45.11 -6.25 -23.52
CA LYS A 446 -45.46 -5.26 -22.48
C LYS A 446 -44.39 -4.18 -22.22
N GLY A 447 -43.15 -4.39 -22.69
CA GLY A 447 -42.01 -3.54 -22.40
C GLY A 447 -41.60 -3.48 -20.91
N ILE A 448 -40.58 -2.68 -20.62
CA ILE A 448 -39.91 -2.58 -19.32
C ILE A 448 -39.91 -1.12 -18.87
N LYS A 449 -40.24 -0.87 -17.60
CA LYS A 449 -40.16 0.48 -17.02
C LYS A 449 -38.72 1.00 -17.01
N PRO A 450 -38.47 2.28 -17.37
CA PRO A 450 -37.11 2.86 -17.36
C PRO A 450 -36.38 2.74 -16.02
N SER A 451 -37.11 2.85 -14.90
CA SER A 451 -36.57 2.69 -13.55
C SER A 451 -36.05 1.28 -13.25
N LYS A 452 -36.49 0.27 -14.01
CA LYS A 452 -36.10 -1.14 -13.85
C LYS A 452 -35.03 -1.58 -14.84
N LEU A 453 -34.83 -0.85 -15.96
CA LEU A 453 -33.83 -1.18 -16.99
C LEU A 453 -32.41 -1.35 -16.44
N LYS A 454 -31.98 -0.50 -15.50
CA LYS A 454 -30.63 -0.62 -14.89
C LYS A 454 -30.44 -1.88 -14.03
N LYS A 455 -31.54 -2.54 -13.65
CA LYS A 455 -31.52 -3.69 -12.74
C LYS A 455 -31.74 -5.02 -13.46
N VAL A 456 -32.12 -5.03 -14.73
CA VAL A 456 -32.45 -6.27 -15.47
C VAL A 456 -31.26 -7.21 -15.69
N PHE A 457 -30.03 -6.68 -15.58
CA PHE A 457 -28.79 -7.45 -15.64
C PHE A 457 -28.31 -7.95 -14.27
N ILE A 458 -28.97 -7.57 -13.17
CA ILE A 458 -28.63 -8.06 -11.84
C ILE A 458 -29.12 -9.51 -11.74
N PRO A 459 -28.25 -10.49 -11.45
CA PRO A 459 -28.67 -11.88 -11.27
C PRO A 459 -29.80 -11.97 -10.24
N PHE A 460 -30.79 -12.81 -10.53
CA PHE A 460 -31.98 -13.05 -9.70
C PHE A 460 -32.95 -11.87 -9.59
N TYR A 461 -32.68 -10.74 -10.24
CA TYR A 461 -33.59 -9.60 -10.23
C TYR A 461 -34.75 -9.83 -11.20
N GLN A 462 -35.97 -9.61 -10.69
CA GLN A 462 -37.19 -9.68 -11.50
C GLN A 462 -37.98 -8.39 -11.38
N ALA A 463 -38.42 -7.88 -12.53
CA ALA A 463 -39.10 -6.60 -12.60
C ALA A 463 -40.49 -6.64 -11.93
N ASP A 464 -41.29 -7.71 -12.07
CA ASP A 464 -42.67 -7.77 -11.56
C ASP A 464 -43.02 -9.11 -10.89
N SER A 465 -43.48 -9.06 -9.63
CA SER A 465 -43.94 -10.22 -8.85
C SER A 465 -45.27 -10.83 -9.35
N ARG A 466 -46.10 -10.08 -10.09
CA ARG A 466 -47.37 -10.63 -10.65
C ARG A 466 -47.14 -11.68 -11.75
N PHE A 467 -46.01 -11.62 -12.44
CA PHE A 467 -45.68 -12.53 -13.56
C PHE A 467 -44.98 -13.82 -13.09
N GLU A 468 -44.61 -13.92 -11.80
CA GLU A 468 -44.09 -15.16 -11.18
C GLU A 468 -45.09 -16.32 -11.33
N ARG A 469 -46.39 -16.02 -11.21
CA ARG A 469 -47.47 -17.02 -11.29
C ARG A 469 -47.84 -17.45 -12.72
N GLU A 470 -47.57 -16.63 -13.73
CA GLU A 470 -48.07 -16.87 -15.11
C GLU A 470 -46.99 -17.42 -16.05
N TYR A 471 -45.70 -17.07 -15.86
CA TYR A 471 -44.64 -17.49 -16.79
C TYR A 471 -43.36 -18.04 -16.16
N GLY A 472 -43.16 -17.95 -14.83
CA GLY A 472 -41.99 -18.52 -14.13
C GLY A 472 -40.63 -17.98 -14.60
N GLY A 473 -39.55 -18.22 -13.87
CA GLY A 473 -38.19 -17.85 -14.27
C GLY A 473 -37.34 -17.46 -13.08
N MET A 474 -36.01 -17.63 -13.15
CA MET A 474 -35.13 -17.30 -12.02
C MET A 474 -34.55 -15.88 -12.07
N GLY A 475 -34.78 -15.11 -13.14
CA GLY A 475 -34.17 -13.78 -13.29
C GLY A 475 -32.68 -13.83 -13.64
N ILE A 476 -32.26 -14.87 -14.35
CA ILE A 476 -30.83 -15.15 -14.64
C ILE A 476 -30.48 -14.97 -16.12
N GLY A 477 -31.45 -15.15 -17.04
CA GLY A 477 -31.17 -15.16 -18.48
C GLY A 477 -30.45 -13.92 -18.98
N LEU A 478 -30.92 -12.71 -18.64
CA LEU A 478 -30.25 -11.47 -19.09
C LEU A 478 -28.91 -11.21 -18.41
N SER A 479 -28.72 -11.63 -17.15
CA SER A 479 -27.40 -11.53 -16.50
C SER A 479 -26.38 -12.46 -17.15
N VAL A 480 -26.79 -13.67 -17.56
CA VAL A 480 -25.92 -14.61 -18.29
C VAL A 480 -25.60 -14.07 -19.67
N VAL A 481 -26.59 -13.56 -20.41
CA VAL A 481 -26.35 -12.92 -21.72
C VAL A 481 -25.32 -11.80 -21.60
N LYS A 482 -25.44 -10.95 -20.56
CA LYS A 482 -24.50 -9.86 -20.32
C LYS A 482 -23.09 -10.37 -20.02
N ASP A 483 -22.96 -11.34 -19.11
CA ASP A 483 -21.66 -11.94 -18.75
C ASP A 483 -20.99 -12.63 -19.95
N LEU A 484 -21.75 -13.38 -20.76
CA LEU A 484 -21.24 -14.04 -21.97
C LEU A 484 -20.75 -13.03 -23.00
N LEU A 485 -21.52 -11.95 -23.22
CA LEU A 485 -21.11 -10.87 -24.12
C LEU A 485 -19.87 -10.16 -23.61
N ASP A 486 -19.79 -9.84 -22.32
CA ASP A 486 -18.62 -9.19 -21.74
C ASP A 486 -17.36 -10.07 -21.89
N THR A 487 -17.50 -11.39 -21.72
CA THR A 487 -16.41 -12.37 -21.95
C THR A 487 -16.00 -12.44 -23.43
N MET A 488 -16.95 -12.23 -24.34
CA MET A 488 -16.71 -12.17 -25.79
C MET A 488 -16.32 -10.77 -26.28
N GLN A 489 -16.08 -9.80 -25.38
CA GLN A 489 -15.84 -8.39 -25.73
C GLN A 489 -16.98 -7.75 -26.57
N GLY A 490 -18.20 -8.29 -26.44
CA GLY A 490 -19.42 -7.77 -27.04
C GLY A 490 -20.17 -6.78 -26.15
N THR A 491 -21.30 -6.28 -26.64
CA THR A 491 -22.17 -5.33 -25.92
C THR A 491 -23.64 -5.69 -26.07
N ILE A 492 -24.44 -5.29 -25.09
CA ILE A 492 -25.90 -5.39 -25.10
C ILE A 492 -26.52 -4.07 -24.66
N ASN A 493 -27.45 -3.57 -25.46
CA ASN A 493 -28.24 -2.38 -25.18
C ASN A 493 -29.72 -2.71 -25.26
N ILE A 494 -30.49 -2.32 -24.24
CA ILE A 494 -31.94 -2.55 -24.19
C ILE A 494 -32.64 -1.19 -24.20
N ASP A 495 -33.49 -0.99 -25.20
CA ASP A 495 -34.40 0.14 -25.29
C ASP A 495 -35.83 -0.37 -25.15
N SER A 496 -36.56 0.13 -24.15
CA SER A 496 -37.90 -0.35 -23.85
C SER A 496 -38.69 0.67 -23.06
N SER A 497 -39.98 0.72 -23.34
CA SER A 497 -40.96 1.49 -22.57
C SER A 497 -42.23 0.67 -22.38
N GLU A 498 -42.91 0.91 -21.26
CA GLU A 498 -44.12 0.17 -20.91
C GLU A 498 -45.20 0.37 -21.98
N GLY A 499 -45.72 -0.74 -22.52
CA GLY A 499 -46.72 -0.76 -23.59
C GLY A 499 -46.18 -0.65 -25.02
N ALA A 500 -44.89 -0.36 -25.21
CA ALA A 500 -44.29 -0.18 -26.55
C ALA A 500 -43.40 -1.35 -27.01
N GLY A 501 -43.21 -2.37 -26.17
CA GLY A 501 -42.32 -3.49 -26.45
C GLY A 501 -40.87 -3.27 -26.00
N THR A 502 -39.98 -4.14 -26.47
CA THR A 502 -38.55 -4.13 -26.11
C THR A 502 -37.71 -4.27 -27.37
N ILE A 503 -36.64 -3.50 -27.46
CA ILE A 503 -35.60 -3.62 -28.48
C ILE A 503 -34.30 -3.98 -27.76
N VAL A 504 -33.78 -5.17 -28.05
CA VAL A 504 -32.47 -5.63 -27.58
C VAL A 504 -31.50 -5.57 -28.74
N LYS A 505 -30.45 -4.78 -28.61
CA LYS A 505 -29.35 -4.67 -29.58
C LYS A 505 -28.12 -5.35 -28.99
N LEU A 506 -27.60 -6.35 -29.68
CA LEU A 506 -26.40 -7.07 -29.35
C LEU A 506 -25.31 -6.73 -30.35
N ARG A 507 -24.07 -6.60 -29.89
CA ARG A 507 -22.90 -6.55 -30.77
C ARG A 507 -21.85 -7.52 -30.25
N MET A 508 -21.25 -8.29 -31.13
CA MET A 508 -20.25 -9.28 -30.73
C MET A 508 -19.31 -9.64 -31.87
N PRO A 509 -18.03 -9.94 -31.57
CA PRO A 509 -17.05 -10.30 -32.57
C PRO A 509 -17.25 -11.74 -33.06
N PHE A 510 -17.29 -11.91 -34.38
CA PHE A 510 -17.28 -13.21 -35.04
C PHE A 510 -16.42 -13.19 -36.29
N GLY A 511 -15.88 -14.34 -36.67
CA GLY A 511 -15.29 -14.53 -37.98
C GLY A 511 -16.37 -14.72 -39.04
N ILE A 512 -16.14 -14.19 -40.24
CA ILE A 512 -16.92 -14.52 -41.43
C ILE A 512 -16.00 -15.30 -42.38
N PRO A 513 -16.45 -16.43 -42.96
CA PRO A 513 -15.67 -17.14 -43.97
C PRO A 513 -15.32 -16.20 -45.13
N SER A 514 -14.03 -16.09 -45.50
CA SER A 514 -13.67 -15.32 -46.68
C SER A 514 -14.22 -16.03 -47.92
N LYS A 515 -14.99 -15.32 -48.74
CA LYS A 515 -15.42 -15.84 -50.05
C LYS A 515 -14.16 -16.13 -50.88
N ASN A 516 -13.98 -17.38 -51.30
CA ASN A 516 -13.06 -17.72 -52.40
C ASN A 516 -13.52 -17.06 -53.70
#